data_AF-A0A534VUC0-F1
#
_entry.id   AF-A0A534VUC0-F1
#
_cell.length_a   1.000
_cell.length_b   1.000
_cell.length_c   1.000
_cell.angle_alpha   90.00
_cell.angle_beta   90.00
_cell.angle_gamma   90.00
#
_symmetry.space_group_name_H-M   'P 1'
#
loop_
_entity.id
_entity.type
_entity.pdbx_description
1 polymer ?
#
loop_
_entity_poly.entity_id
_entity_poly.type
_entity_poly.pdbx_seq_one_letter_code
_entity_poly.pdbx_strand_id
1 'polypeptide(L)'
;MTDPATLAAWDQRYLWHPFTQMADWLAEEPLVIAEAEGCTLVDTRGRHYLDGVSSLWCNVHGHRHPALDAALRDQLARVAHSTLLGLANVPSIELARALIEIAPRGLTRVFYSDAGATAVEAALRLALQYHQLRGEPARTRFASLVEAYHGDTLGAVGVGYSETFHRFVAGAVAPAVRLTPPHVFRWQRGLDAEAAL
;
A
#
# COMPACT_ATOMS: atom_id res chain seq x y z
N MET A 1 -25.75 -14.68 13.07
CA MET A 1 -24.69 -14.36 12.09
C MET A 1 -25.16 -14.85 10.74
N THR A 2 -24.84 -14.15 9.65
CA THR A 2 -25.07 -14.63 8.29
C THR A 2 -24.32 -15.93 8.08
N ASP A 3 -24.93 -16.93 7.48
CA ASP A 3 -24.27 -18.23 7.26
C ASP A 3 -23.16 -18.12 6.21
N PRO A 4 -22.14 -19.01 6.26
CA PRO A 4 -20.98 -18.95 5.36
C PRO A 4 -21.33 -19.03 3.87
N ALA A 5 -22.37 -19.77 3.49
CA ALA A 5 -22.74 -19.95 2.08
C ALA A 5 -23.37 -18.66 1.52
N THR A 6 -24.21 -17.99 2.32
CA THR A 6 -24.75 -16.68 1.97
C THR A 6 -23.65 -15.63 1.82
N LEU A 7 -22.65 -15.62 2.72
CA LEU A 7 -21.51 -14.71 2.62
C LEU A 7 -20.70 -14.94 1.34
N ALA A 8 -20.40 -16.19 1.00
CA ALA A 8 -19.70 -16.54 -0.24
C ALA A 8 -20.47 -16.08 -1.49
N ALA A 9 -21.79 -16.31 -1.52
CA ALA A 9 -22.64 -15.88 -2.63
C ALA A 9 -22.70 -14.35 -2.77
N TRP A 10 -22.71 -13.62 -1.66
CA TRP A 10 -22.69 -12.15 -1.67
C TRP A 10 -21.33 -11.59 -2.06
N ASP A 11 -20.23 -12.19 -1.60
CA ASP A 11 -18.88 -11.84 -2.02
C ASP A 11 -18.75 -11.90 -3.55
N GLN A 12 -19.08 -13.05 -4.14
CA GLN A 12 -19.02 -13.27 -5.58
C GLN A 12 -19.97 -12.34 -6.36
N ARG A 13 -21.11 -11.98 -5.77
CA ARG A 13 -22.11 -11.14 -6.45
C ARG A 13 -21.78 -9.64 -6.39
N TYR A 14 -21.20 -9.17 -5.29
CA TYR A 14 -21.15 -7.74 -4.97
C TYR A 14 -19.75 -7.17 -4.82
N LEU A 15 -18.71 -7.99 -4.63
CA LEU A 15 -17.35 -7.51 -4.42
C LEU A 15 -16.48 -7.68 -5.67
N TRP A 16 -15.73 -6.63 -5.98
CA TRP A 16 -14.64 -6.68 -6.96
C TRP A 16 -13.32 -6.71 -6.20
N HIS A 17 -12.63 -7.85 -6.24
CA HIS A 17 -11.44 -8.05 -5.44
C HIS A 17 -10.18 -7.43 -6.07
N PRO A 18 -9.30 -6.81 -5.27
CA PRO A 18 -8.03 -6.27 -5.75
C PRO A 18 -7.12 -7.43 -6.16
N PHE A 19 -6.42 -7.28 -7.30
CA PHE A 19 -5.46 -8.27 -7.79
C PHE A 19 -5.99 -9.69 -8.01
N THR A 20 -7.28 -9.82 -8.29
CA THR A 20 -7.95 -11.11 -8.48
C THR A 20 -8.47 -11.25 -9.91
N GLN A 21 -8.22 -12.40 -10.54
CA GLN A 21 -8.91 -12.77 -11.76
C GLN A 21 -10.37 -13.10 -11.41
N MET A 22 -11.27 -12.16 -11.66
CA MET A 22 -12.65 -12.28 -11.20
C MET A 22 -13.39 -13.46 -11.82
N ALA A 23 -13.09 -13.87 -13.06
CA ALA A 23 -13.74 -15.03 -13.66
C ALA A 23 -13.42 -16.33 -12.91
N ASP A 24 -12.16 -16.50 -12.49
CA ASP A 24 -11.72 -17.66 -11.73
C ASP A 24 -12.28 -17.61 -10.30
N TRP A 25 -12.27 -16.44 -9.67
CA TRP A 25 -12.84 -16.23 -8.32
C TRP A 25 -14.32 -16.62 -8.22
N LEU A 26 -15.10 -16.35 -9.26
CA LEU A 26 -16.52 -16.72 -9.33
C LEU A 26 -16.73 -18.24 -9.44
N ALA A 27 -15.71 -19.00 -9.83
CA ALA A 27 -15.75 -20.46 -9.92
C ALA A 27 -15.19 -21.17 -8.68
N GLU A 28 -14.53 -20.43 -7.79
CA GLU A 28 -13.91 -20.95 -6.58
C GLU A 28 -14.82 -20.83 -5.34
N GLU A 29 -14.44 -21.49 -4.26
CA GLU A 29 -15.08 -21.31 -2.95
C GLU A 29 -14.31 -20.24 -2.15
N PRO A 30 -14.90 -19.06 -1.88
CA PRO A 30 -14.20 -17.98 -1.19
C PRO A 30 -13.75 -18.37 0.22
N LEU A 31 -12.49 -18.07 0.55
CA LEU A 31 -12.00 -18.12 1.92
C LEU A 31 -12.41 -16.85 2.67
N VAL A 32 -13.49 -16.94 3.45
CA VAL A 32 -14.02 -15.79 4.21
C VAL A 32 -13.49 -15.82 5.64
N ILE A 33 -12.60 -14.88 5.97
CA ILE A 33 -12.06 -14.70 7.32
C ILE A 33 -13.11 -14.03 8.23
N ALA A 34 -13.33 -14.59 9.42
CA ALA A 34 -14.32 -14.11 10.39
C ALA A 34 -13.68 -13.54 11.67
N GLU A 35 -12.60 -14.16 12.14
CA GLU A 35 -11.91 -13.78 13.36
C GLU A 35 -10.39 -13.91 13.18
N ALA A 36 -9.62 -13.30 14.07
CA ALA A 36 -8.18 -13.45 14.10
C ALA A 36 -7.63 -13.13 15.49
N GLU A 37 -6.50 -13.73 15.85
CA GLU A 37 -5.77 -13.44 17.09
C GLU A 37 -4.29 -13.78 16.93
N GLY A 38 -3.41 -12.88 17.38
CA GLY A 38 -1.96 -13.05 17.22
C GLY A 38 -1.61 -13.19 15.75
N CYS A 39 -0.94 -14.26 15.35
CA CYS A 39 -0.61 -14.54 13.95
C CYS A 39 -1.62 -15.47 13.25
N THR A 40 -2.78 -15.73 13.83
CA THR A 40 -3.76 -16.71 13.30
C THR A 40 -5.01 -16.02 12.77
N LEU A 41 -5.42 -16.40 11.56
CA LEU A 41 -6.73 -16.08 10.98
C LEU A 41 -7.68 -17.27 11.16
N VAL A 42 -8.95 -17.00 11.40
CA VAL A 42 -10.01 -18.01 11.53
C VAL A 42 -11.11 -17.71 10.52
N ASP A 43 -11.43 -18.68 9.67
CA ASP A 43 -12.50 -18.52 8.68
C ASP A 43 -13.91 -18.71 9.26
N THR A 44 -14.92 -18.38 8.47
CA THR A 44 -16.35 -18.55 8.83
C THR A 44 -16.77 -20.01 9.08
N ARG A 45 -15.90 -20.98 8.79
CA ARG A 45 -16.10 -22.41 9.06
C ARG A 45 -15.28 -22.90 10.26
N GLY A 46 -14.59 -22.00 10.96
CA GLY A 46 -13.77 -22.29 12.12
C GLY A 46 -12.42 -22.93 11.79
N ARG A 47 -11.94 -22.86 10.53
CA ARG A 47 -10.60 -23.31 10.17
C ARG A 47 -9.57 -22.24 10.52
N HIS A 48 -8.44 -22.66 11.07
CA HIS A 48 -7.35 -21.78 11.51
C HIS A 48 -6.20 -21.78 10.51
N TYR A 49 -5.65 -20.60 10.25
CA TYR A 49 -4.57 -20.36 9.30
C TYR A 49 -3.49 -19.51 9.94
N LEU A 50 -2.23 -19.90 9.77
CA LEU A 50 -1.12 -18.98 10.04
C LEU A 50 -1.14 -17.87 8.98
N ASP A 51 -1.14 -16.62 9.42
CA ASP A 51 -0.95 -15.45 8.54
C ASP A 51 0.53 -15.33 8.16
N GLY A 52 0.97 -16.19 7.26
CA GLY A 52 2.37 -16.28 6.81
C GLY A 52 2.84 -15.08 5.98
N VAL A 53 1.95 -14.14 5.65
CA VAL A 53 2.25 -12.94 4.86
C VAL A 53 1.88 -11.66 5.59
N SER A 54 1.50 -11.74 6.87
CA SER A 54 1.11 -10.60 7.70
C SER A 54 0.05 -9.71 7.02
N SER A 55 -0.96 -10.33 6.40
CA SER A 55 -2.06 -9.66 5.70
C SER A 55 -1.55 -8.57 4.74
N LEU A 56 -0.70 -8.97 3.79
CA LEU A 56 0.04 -8.08 2.88
C LEU A 56 1.07 -7.18 3.59
N TRP A 57 1.97 -7.81 4.34
CA TRP A 57 3.21 -7.22 4.86
C TRP A 57 3.01 -6.07 5.86
N CYS A 58 1.79 -5.88 6.37
CA CYS A 58 1.43 -4.73 7.20
C CYS A 58 1.12 -5.08 8.65
N ASN A 59 0.73 -6.33 8.94
CA ASN A 59 0.42 -6.76 10.29
C ASN A 59 1.69 -7.08 11.10
N VAL A 60 2.22 -6.08 11.80
CA VAL A 60 3.47 -6.19 12.57
C VAL A 60 3.27 -6.77 13.98
N HIS A 61 2.14 -6.45 14.63
CA HIS A 61 1.91 -6.75 16.06
C HIS A 61 0.94 -7.91 16.30
N GLY A 62 0.46 -8.55 15.24
CA GLY A 62 -0.59 -9.55 15.29
C GLY A 62 -2.00 -8.94 15.32
N HIS A 63 -2.98 -9.79 15.03
CA HIS A 63 -4.40 -9.48 15.06
C HIS A 63 -4.92 -9.32 16.48
N ARG A 64 -5.87 -8.39 16.68
CA ARG A 64 -6.48 -8.03 17.99
C ARG A 64 -5.48 -7.63 19.07
N HIS A 65 -4.48 -6.81 18.73
CA HIS A 65 -3.52 -6.33 19.71
C HIS A 65 -4.21 -5.41 20.76
N PRO A 66 -4.27 -5.79 22.05
CA PRO A 66 -5.13 -5.11 23.04
C PRO A 66 -4.87 -3.60 23.17
N ALA A 67 -3.61 -3.18 23.07
CA ALA A 67 -3.25 -1.76 23.17
C ALA A 67 -3.72 -0.94 21.96
N LEU A 68 -3.70 -1.51 20.75
CA LEU A 68 -4.14 -0.81 19.53
C LEU A 68 -5.67 -0.70 19.51
N ASP A 69 -6.34 -1.79 19.85
CA ASP A 69 -7.77 -1.87 20.03
C ASP A 69 -8.29 -0.84 21.05
N ALA A 70 -7.62 -0.72 22.21
CA ALA A 70 -7.96 0.27 23.23
C ALA A 70 -7.76 1.70 22.72
N ALA A 71 -6.60 2.00 22.12
CA ALA A 71 -6.31 3.34 21.58
C ALA A 71 -7.34 3.79 20.52
N LEU A 72 -7.78 2.88 19.66
CA LEU A 72 -8.83 3.16 18.67
C LEU A 72 -10.17 3.50 19.35
N ARG A 73 -10.60 2.69 20.33
CA ARG A 73 -11.87 2.91 21.06
C ARG A 73 -11.84 4.25 21.82
N ASP A 74 -10.72 4.56 22.47
CA ASP A 74 -10.54 5.81 23.21
C ASP A 74 -10.58 7.03 22.28
N GLN A 75 -10.02 6.94 21.08
CA GLN A 75 -10.12 8.01 20.09
C GLN A 75 -11.55 8.18 19.58
N LEU A 76 -12.25 7.09 19.26
CA LEU A 76 -13.64 7.10 18.77
C LEU A 76 -14.61 7.68 19.80
N ALA A 77 -14.36 7.48 21.10
CA ALA A 77 -15.16 8.08 22.17
C ALA A 77 -15.05 9.61 22.23
N ARG A 78 -14.01 10.20 21.61
CA ARG A 78 -13.78 11.66 21.55
C ARG A 78 -14.20 12.24 20.21
N VAL A 79 -13.56 11.79 19.13
CA VAL A 79 -13.83 12.23 17.76
C VAL A 79 -13.28 11.22 16.76
N ALA A 80 -14.14 10.74 15.86
CA ALA A 80 -13.72 9.80 14.81
C ALA A 80 -12.87 10.47 13.73
N HIS A 81 -13.21 11.70 13.34
CA HIS A 81 -12.48 12.43 12.32
C HIS A 81 -12.65 13.96 12.45
N SER A 82 -11.56 14.70 12.27
CA SER A 82 -11.55 16.12 11.97
C SER A 82 -10.42 16.40 10.98
N THR A 83 -10.65 17.31 10.04
CA THR A 83 -9.72 17.55 8.93
C THR A 83 -8.40 18.19 9.37
N LEU A 84 -7.35 18.03 8.57
CA LEU A 84 -6.11 18.82 8.67
C LEU A 84 -6.10 20.04 7.73
N LEU A 85 -7.19 20.28 6.99
CA LEU A 85 -7.34 21.46 6.14
C LEU A 85 -7.66 22.69 7.00
N GLY A 86 -6.62 23.38 7.46
CA GLY A 86 -6.74 24.59 8.30
C GLY A 86 -7.08 24.29 9.77
N LEU A 87 -7.14 23.02 10.15
CA LEU A 87 -7.33 22.53 11.51
C LEU A 87 -6.24 21.49 11.83
N ALA A 88 -6.20 21.03 13.08
CA ALA A 88 -5.34 19.93 13.51
C ALA A 88 -6.07 19.09 14.57
N ASN A 89 -5.56 17.89 14.82
CA ASN A 89 -6.03 17.04 15.91
C ASN A 89 -4.84 16.50 16.72
N VAL A 90 -5.09 16.23 18.00
CA VAL A 90 -4.05 15.81 18.96
C VAL A 90 -3.25 14.59 18.45
N PRO A 91 -3.89 13.49 17.99
CA PRO A 91 -3.15 12.32 17.51
C PRO A 91 -2.22 12.63 16.33
N SER A 92 -2.64 13.48 15.38
CA SER A 92 -1.81 13.84 14.23
C SER A 92 -0.54 14.62 14.62
N ILE A 93 -0.62 15.46 15.66
CA ILE A 93 0.52 16.24 16.14
C ILE A 93 1.51 15.33 16.88
N GLU A 94 1.00 14.50 17.78
CA GLU A 94 1.81 13.56 18.58
C GLU A 94 2.50 12.52 17.69
N LEU A 95 1.77 11.97 16.72
CA LEU A 95 2.33 11.02 15.76
C LEU A 95 3.40 11.68 14.88
N ALA A 96 3.18 12.92 14.42
CA ALA A 96 4.16 13.60 13.58
C ALA A 96 5.48 13.79 14.32
N ARG A 97 5.42 14.19 15.60
CA ARG A 97 6.59 14.28 16.47
C ARG A 97 7.28 12.92 16.60
N ALA A 98 6.55 11.87 16.98
CA ALA A 98 7.11 10.54 17.19
C ALA A 98 7.78 9.98 15.93
N LEU A 99 7.18 10.19 14.76
CA LEU A 99 7.76 9.79 13.47
C LEU A 99 9.07 10.51 13.18
N ILE A 100 9.15 11.82 13.45
CA ILE A 100 10.39 12.59 13.23
C ILE A 100 11.50 12.19 14.20
N GLU A 101 11.17 11.83 15.45
CA GLU A 101 12.16 11.38 16.44
C GLU A 101 12.88 10.09 16.00
N ILE A 102 12.22 9.21 15.23
CA ILE A 102 12.81 7.95 14.73
C ILE A 102 13.29 8.02 13.27
N ALA A 103 12.98 9.11 12.56
CA ALA A 103 13.32 9.24 11.15
C ALA A 103 14.83 9.47 10.93
N PRO A 104 15.37 9.07 9.76
CA PRO A 104 16.73 9.43 9.37
C PRO A 104 16.97 10.94 9.42
N ARG A 105 18.21 11.33 9.72
CA ARG A 105 18.63 12.74 9.75
C ARG A 105 18.27 13.46 8.45
N GLY A 106 17.71 14.65 8.56
CA GLY A 106 17.31 15.50 7.43
C GLY A 106 15.80 15.51 7.15
N LEU A 107 15.06 14.49 7.60
CA LEU A 107 13.60 14.50 7.56
C LEU A 107 13.05 15.26 8.78
N THR A 108 12.23 16.29 8.54
CA THR A 108 11.79 17.23 9.59
C THR A 108 10.30 17.52 9.58
N ARG A 109 9.55 17.02 8.59
CA ARG A 109 8.11 17.24 8.43
C ARG A 109 7.43 15.97 7.95
N VAL A 110 6.17 15.80 8.33
CA VAL A 110 5.30 14.68 7.91
C VAL A 110 4.14 15.24 7.10
N PHE A 111 3.84 14.59 5.98
CA PHE A 111 2.61 14.76 5.22
C PHE A 111 1.85 13.44 5.30
N TYR A 112 0.60 13.47 5.76
CA TYR A 112 -0.21 12.27 5.92
C TYR A 112 -1.01 11.95 4.66
N SER A 113 -1.18 10.65 4.41
CA SER A 113 -2.10 10.07 3.44
C SER A 113 -2.66 8.76 4.00
N ASP A 114 -3.55 8.11 3.24
CA ASP A 114 -4.31 6.93 3.63
C ASP A 114 -3.69 5.60 3.13
N ALA A 115 -2.81 5.64 2.12
CA ALA A 115 -2.16 4.47 1.56
C ALA A 115 -0.73 4.76 1.08
N GLY A 116 0.05 3.70 0.85
CA GLY A 116 1.39 3.82 0.27
C GLY A 116 1.39 4.49 -1.11
N ALA A 117 0.42 4.14 -1.97
CA ALA A 117 0.27 4.73 -3.30
C ALA A 117 0.01 6.24 -3.22
N THR A 118 -0.87 6.69 -2.33
CA THR A 118 -1.19 8.13 -2.17
C THR A 118 -0.05 8.90 -1.50
N ALA A 119 0.78 8.23 -0.68
CA ALA A 119 2.03 8.82 -0.17
C ALA A 119 3.04 9.04 -1.31
N VAL A 120 3.15 8.09 -2.25
CA VAL A 120 3.98 8.24 -3.46
C VAL A 120 3.46 9.39 -4.32
N GLU A 121 2.15 9.47 -4.60
CA GLU A 121 1.55 10.61 -5.33
C GLU A 121 1.90 11.96 -4.70
N ALA A 122 1.80 12.06 -3.37
CA ALA A 122 2.17 13.26 -2.64
C ALA A 122 3.66 13.59 -2.81
N ALA A 123 4.54 12.58 -2.72
CA ALA A 123 5.98 12.75 -2.90
C ALA A 123 6.34 13.20 -4.33
N LEU A 124 5.75 12.58 -5.36
CA LEU A 124 5.94 12.96 -6.76
C LEU A 124 5.52 14.42 -6.99
N ARG A 125 4.34 14.80 -6.49
CA ARG A 125 3.84 16.17 -6.61
C ARG A 125 4.74 17.18 -5.91
N LEU A 126 5.19 16.88 -4.69
CA LEU A 126 6.08 17.77 -3.92
C LEU A 126 7.44 17.94 -4.61
N ALA A 127 8.00 16.88 -5.19
CA ALA A 127 9.27 16.94 -5.93
C ALA A 127 9.17 17.83 -7.19
N LEU A 128 8.08 17.69 -7.96
CA LEU A 128 7.83 18.55 -9.13
C LEU A 128 7.62 20.01 -8.72
N GLN A 129 6.77 20.23 -7.71
CA GLN A 129 6.48 21.57 -7.19
C GLN A 129 7.74 22.27 -6.69
N TYR A 130 8.63 21.54 -6.01
CA TYR A 130 9.91 22.05 -5.55
C TYR A 130 10.76 22.61 -6.71
N HIS A 131 10.93 21.85 -7.78
CA HIS A 131 11.72 22.31 -8.93
C HIS A 131 11.05 23.48 -9.67
N GLN A 132 9.73 23.47 -9.80
CA GLN A 132 8.99 24.60 -10.39
C GLN A 132 9.19 25.89 -9.58
N LEU A 133 9.05 25.83 -8.25
CA LEU A 133 9.24 26.98 -7.36
C LEU A 133 10.69 27.49 -7.34
N ARG A 134 11.66 26.64 -7.71
CA ARG A 134 13.07 27.02 -7.89
C ARG A 134 13.42 27.56 -9.28
N GLY A 135 12.45 27.68 -10.19
CA GLY A 135 12.69 28.15 -11.56
C GLY A 135 13.29 27.07 -12.48
N GLU A 136 13.13 25.79 -12.14
CA GLU A 136 13.61 24.64 -12.92
C GLU A 136 12.43 23.83 -13.52
N PRO A 137 11.47 24.43 -14.25
CA PRO A 137 10.22 23.77 -14.66
C PRO A 137 10.41 22.61 -15.64
N ALA A 138 11.57 22.50 -16.29
CA ALA A 138 11.89 21.40 -17.19
C ALA A 138 12.22 20.08 -16.46
N ARG A 139 12.39 20.09 -15.12
CA ARG A 139 12.64 18.88 -14.32
C ARG A 139 11.33 18.15 -14.00
N THR A 140 10.88 17.34 -14.95
CA THR A 140 9.56 16.66 -14.90
C THR A 140 9.62 15.13 -14.93
N ARG A 141 10.82 14.55 -15.03
CA ARG A 141 10.99 13.09 -15.19
C ARG A 141 11.44 12.45 -13.89
N PHE A 142 10.93 11.26 -13.64
CA PHE A 142 11.33 10.39 -12.55
C PHE A 142 12.14 9.20 -13.08
N ALA A 143 12.94 8.59 -12.22
CA ALA A 143 13.67 7.37 -12.52
C ALA A 143 13.37 6.32 -11.44
N SER A 144 13.24 5.06 -11.83
CA SER A 144 12.95 3.94 -10.94
C SER A 144 13.57 2.66 -11.45
N LEU A 145 13.70 1.67 -10.56
CA LEU A 145 14.19 0.35 -10.93
C LEU A 145 13.11 -0.41 -11.70
N VAL A 146 13.51 -1.21 -12.68
CA VAL A 146 12.63 -2.22 -13.29
C VAL A 146 12.14 -3.19 -12.18
N GLU A 147 10.96 -3.78 -12.33
CA GLU A 147 10.28 -4.62 -11.33
C GLU A 147 9.87 -3.88 -10.03
N ALA A 148 10.09 -2.56 -9.91
CA ALA A 148 9.71 -1.81 -8.71
C ALA A 148 8.18 -1.68 -8.57
N TYR A 149 7.70 -1.80 -7.33
CA TYR A 149 6.32 -1.54 -6.94
C TYR A 149 6.23 -0.27 -6.11
N HIS A 150 5.37 0.66 -6.52
CA HIS A 150 5.13 1.93 -5.82
C HIS A 150 3.64 2.19 -5.53
N GLY A 151 2.75 1.24 -5.85
CA GLY A 151 1.31 1.37 -5.72
C GLY A 151 0.58 1.46 -7.06
N ASP A 152 -0.75 1.52 -6.99
CA ASP A 152 -1.62 1.30 -8.15
C ASP A 152 -2.47 2.52 -8.55
N THR A 153 -2.24 3.68 -7.94
CA THR A 153 -2.74 4.96 -8.47
C THR A 153 -1.95 5.34 -9.72
N LEU A 154 -2.51 6.18 -10.60
CA LEU A 154 -1.91 6.45 -11.92
C LEU A 154 -0.48 7.01 -11.87
N GLY A 155 -0.17 7.91 -10.93
CA GLY A 155 1.20 8.42 -10.76
C GLY A 155 2.12 7.37 -10.14
N ALA A 156 1.66 6.68 -9.09
CA ALA A 156 2.41 5.63 -8.41
C ALA A 156 2.76 4.45 -9.33
N VAL A 157 1.78 3.96 -10.10
CA VAL A 157 2.02 2.92 -11.10
C VAL A 157 2.95 3.45 -12.16
N GLY A 158 2.76 4.68 -12.69
CA GLY A 158 3.63 5.24 -13.73
C GLY A 158 5.12 5.37 -13.37
N VAL A 159 5.42 5.49 -12.07
CA VAL A 159 6.81 5.47 -11.56
C VAL A 159 7.28 4.10 -11.08
N GLY A 160 6.40 3.11 -10.93
CA GLY A 160 6.78 1.71 -10.81
C GLY A 160 7.25 1.13 -12.16
N TYR A 161 7.58 -0.16 -12.18
CA TYR A 161 7.64 -0.91 -13.43
C TYR A 161 7.45 -2.42 -13.22
N SER A 162 6.19 -2.84 -13.08
CA SER A 162 5.78 -4.25 -13.14
C SER A 162 4.80 -4.41 -14.30
N GLU A 163 5.17 -5.19 -15.32
CA GLU A 163 4.39 -5.34 -16.56
C GLU A 163 2.92 -5.69 -16.28
N THR A 164 2.68 -6.60 -15.33
CA THR A 164 1.35 -7.03 -14.92
C THR A 164 0.45 -5.86 -14.50
N PHE A 165 1.00 -4.89 -13.77
CA PHE A 165 0.27 -3.71 -13.29
C PHE A 165 0.21 -2.59 -14.34
N HIS A 166 1.25 -2.50 -15.18
CA HIS A 166 1.42 -1.40 -16.11
C HIS A 166 0.65 -1.55 -17.41
N ARG A 167 0.54 -2.77 -17.94
CA ARG A 167 0.10 -2.99 -19.33
C ARG A 167 -1.26 -2.36 -19.67
N PHE A 168 -2.17 -2.30 -18.72
CA PHE A 168 -3.52 -1.76 -18.93
C PHE A 168 -3.60 -0.23 -18.84
N VAL A 169 -2.62 0.40 -18.20
CA VAL A 169 -2.60 1.86 -17.93
C VAL A 169 -1.45 2.59 -18.64
N ALA A 170 -0.59 1.87 -19.36
CA ALA A 170 0.61 2.41 -19.99
C ALA A 170 0.34 3.62 -20.91
N GLY A 171 -0.82 3.66 -21.58
CA GLY A 171 -1.22 4.79 -22.43
C GLY A 171 -1.64 6.06 -21.66
N ALA A 172 -1.89 5.95 -20.35
CA ALA A 172 -2.40 7.04 -19.51
C ALA A 172 -1.35 7.61 -18.54
N VAL A 173 -0.18 6.97 -18.43
CA VAL A 173 0.87 7.34 -17.46
C VAL A 173 2.18 7.64 -18.16
N ALA A 174 2.89 8.69 -17.73
CA ALA A 174 4.23 8.97 -18.23
C ALA A 174 5.21 7.98 -17.61
N PRO A 175 5.94 7.17 -18.41
CA PRO A 175 6.83 6.17 -17.85
C PRO A 175 8.05 6.82 -17.21
N ALA A 176 8.44 6.32 -16.04
CA ALA A 176 9.74 6.63 -15.45
C ALA A 176 10.90 6.18 -16.36
N VAL A 177 12.04 6.86 -16.22
CA VAL A 177 13.33 6.38 -16.72
C VAL A 177 13.67 5.09 -15.99
N ARG A 178 13.79 4.00 -16.74
CA ARG A 178 14.03 2.67 -16.18
C ARG A 178 15.51 2.48 -15.88
N LEU A 179 15.79 2.01 -14.68
CA LEU A 179 17.13 1.69 -14.18
C LEU A 179 17.24 0.19 -13.91
N THR A 180 18.40 -0.39 -14.19
CA THR A 180 18.64 -1.81 -13.96
C THR A 180 18.55 -2.13 -12.45
N PRO A 181 17.75 -3.11 -12.04
CA PRO A 181 17.64 -3.49 -10.64
C PRO A 181 18.92 -4.17 -10.14
N PRO A 182 19.27 -4.02 -8.85
CA PRO A 182 20.47 -4.61 -8.27
C PRO A 182 20.27 -6.09 -7.91
N HIS A 183 19.80 -6.93 -8.84
CA HIS A 183 19.64 -8.37 -8.62
C HIS A 183 21.01 -9.08 -8.65
N VAL A 184 21.72 -9.08 -7.51
CA VAL A 184 23.06 -9.69 -7.36
C VAL A 184 23.09 -11.14 -7.85
N PHE A 185 22.03 -11.92 -7.63
CA PHE A 185 21.94 -13.29 -8.12
C PHE A 185 21.88 -13.38 -9.66
N ARG A 186 21.11 -12.49 -10.31
CA ARG A 186 21.02 -12.44 -11.79
C ARG A 186 22.35 -11.98 -12.38
N TRP A 187 23.01 -11.00 -11.73
CA TRP A 187 24.37 -10.58 -12.08
C TRP A 187 25.39 -11.72 -11.94
N GLN A 188 25.37 -12.47 -10.84
CA GLN A 188 26.31 -13.58 -10.59
C GLN A 188 26.17 -14.72 -11.62
N ARG A 189 24.97 -14.88 -12.20
CA ARG A 189 24.70 -15.84 -13.26
C ARG A 189 25.11 -15.36 -14.66
N GLY A 190 25.69 -14.17 -14.77
CA GLY A 190 26.11 -13.60 -16.04
C GLY A 190 24.96 -13.26 -16.98
N LEU A 191 23.74 -13.08 -16.45
CA LEU A 191 22.61 -12.61 -17.25
C LEU A 191 22.88 -11.17 -17.69
N ASP A 192 22.63 -10.90 -18.97
CA ASP A 192 22.64 -9.53 -19.46
C ASP A 192 21.43 -8.75 -18.91
N ALA A 193 21.45 -7.44 -19.11
CA ALA A 193 20.40 -6.57 -18.56
C ALA A 193 19.02 -6.80 -19.19
N GLU A 194 18.88 -7.53 -20.30
CA GLU A 194 17.58 -7.85 -20.89
C GLU A 194 17.05 -9.17 -20.32
N ALA A 195 17.90 -10.19 -20.22
CA ALA A 195 17.61 -11.48 -19.60
C ALA A 195 17.47 -11.41 -18.08
N ALA A 196 17.97 -10.34 -17.46
CA ALA A 196 17.85 -10.07 -16.04
C ALA A 196 16.64 -9.21 -15.67
N LEU A 197 15.76 -8.87 -16.62
CA LEU A 197 14.48 -8.18 -16.42
C LEU A 197 13.31 -9.10 -16.77
#